data_AF-A0A7V0V8G1-F1
#
_entry.id   AF-A0A7V0V8G1-F1
#
_cell.length_a   1.000
_cell.length_b   1.000
_cell.length_c   1.000
_cell.angle_alpha   90.00
_cell.angle_beta   90.00
_cell.angle_gamma   90.00
#
_symmetry.space_group_name_H-M   'P 1'
#
loop_
_entity.id
_entity.type
_entity.pdbx_description
1 polymer ?
#
loop_
_entity_poly.entity_id
_entity_poly.type
_entity_poly.pdbx_seq_one_letter_code
_entity_poly.pdbx_strand_id
1 'polypeptide(L)'
;MRKDYFRDLWTFVAPGRSLRPFDSGQIQVSDSQGCFFCPGNEHMTPPEISRISKNGSWQVRVFPNKFPIVGGEDFSDNGWKVASSHGYHEVITETPDHNKRLSQVSKQEMIYTLITYRDRINALEKDNRIGYVSVFKNQGREAGASLDHSHTQVLAVSQVPACIREKMDYSHAGNCIYCIIVEEEKTSPRAVFETQAFVAFCPFAPRF
;
A
#
# COMPACT_ATOMS: atom_id res chain seq x y z
N MET A 1 6.15 -22.82 16.26
CA MET A 1 5.30 -21.62 16.09
C MET A 1 6.04 -20.43 16.68
N ARG A 2 5.71 -19.22 16.25
CA ARG A 2 6.26 -17.97 16.82
C ARG A 2 5.10 -17.01 17.09
N LYS A 3 5.10 -16.36 18.25
CA LYS A 3 4.12 -15.32 18.59
C LYS A 3 4.58 -13.98 18.00
N ASP A 4 3.63 -13.19 17.51
CA ASP A 4 3.83 -11.78 17.18
C ASP A 4 4.36 -11.00 18.39
N TYR A 5 5.09 -9.91 18.16
CA TYR A 5 5.81 -9.18 19.21
C TYR A 5 4.94 -8.75 20.38
N PHE A 6 3.70 -8.35 20.09
CA PHE A 6 2.79 -7.84 21.11
C PHE A 6 1.33 -8.28 20.90
N ARG A 7 0.93 -8.64 19.68
CA ARG A 7 -0.43 -9.10 19.40
C ARG A 7 -0.59 -10.56 19.76
N ASP A 8 -1.83 -10.97 20.01
CA ASP A 8 -2.15 -12.37 20.26
C ASP A 8 -2.31 -13.19 18.97
N LEU A 9 -1.24 -13.20 18.17
CA LEU A 9 -1.22 -13.80 16.84
C LEU A 9 -0.01 -14.73 16.72
N TRP A 10 -0.26 -15.93 16.22
CA TRP A 10 0.76 -16.99 16.11
C TRP A 10 0.99 -17.40 14.67
N THR A 11 2.25 -17.51 14.27
CA THR A 11 2.65 -18.04 12.97
C THR A 11 3.24 -19.44 13.12
N PHE A 12 2.77 -20.38 12.29
CA PHE A 12 3.44 -21.65 12.05
C PHE A 12 4.65 -21.45 11.12
N VAL A 13 5.86 -21.63 11.66
CA VAL A 13 7.09 -21.64 10.87
C VAL A 13 7.45 -23.09 10.60
N ALA A 14 7.34 -23.54 9.35
CA ALA A 14 7.57 -24.91 8.94
C ALA A 14 8.54 -24.96 7.74
N PRO A 15 9.87 -24.88 7.97
CA PRO A 15 10.87 -24.77 6.91
C PRO A 15 10.79 -25.90 5.87
N GLY A 16 10.45 -27.12 6.29
CA GLY A 16 10.32 -28.26 5.37
C GLY A 16 9.20 -28.14 4.32
N ARG A 17 8.29 -27.14 4.42
CA ARG A 17 7.27 -26.92 3.39
C ARG A 17 7.82 -26.32 2.10
N SER A 18 9.02 -25.73 2.10
CA SER A 18 9.66 -25.22 0.89
C SER A 18 10.05 -26.31 -0.11
N LEU A 19 10.17 -27.56 0.35
CA LEU A 19 10.52 -28.72 -0.48
C LEU A 19 9.32 -29.34 -1.20
N ARG A 20 8.11 -28.79 -1.04
CA ARG A 20 6.94 -29.31 -1.73
C ARG A 20 7.02 -29.00 -3.23
N PRO A 21 6.64 -29.93 -4.11
CA PRO A 21 6.49 -29.65 -5.52
C PRO A 21 5.57 -28.46 -5.73
N PHE A 22 5.97 -27.54 -6.61
CA PHE A 22 5.19 -26.37 -6.98
C PHE A 22 5.12 -26.28 -8.51
N ASP A 23 3.91 -26.20 -9.06
CA ASP A 23 3.73 -25.90 -10.47
C ASP A 23 3.96 -24.40 -10.69
N SER A 24 5.12 -24.06 -11.26
CA SER A 24 5.40 -22.67 -11.64
C SER A 24 4.67 -22.33 -12.94
N GLY A 25 3.61 -21.53 -12.82
CA GLY A 25 3.02 -20.85 -13.98
C GLY A 25 3.99 -19.80 -14.52
N GLN A 26 4.05 -19.64 -15.85
CA GLN A 26 4.81 -18.54 -16.45
C GLN A 26 4.10 -17.20 -16.20
N ILE A 27 4.86 -16.22 -15.71
CA ILE A 27 4.40 -14.84 -15.56
C ILE A 27 4.43 -14.19 -16.95
N GLN A 28 3.27 -13.97 -17.55
CA GLN A 28 3.14 -13.19 -18.77
C GLN A 28 3.30 -11.69 -18.44
N VAL A 29 4.21 -11.02 -19.15
CA VAL A 29 4.33 -9.56 -19.15
C VAL A 29 3.33 -9.02 -20.16
N SER A 30 2.40 -8.14 -19.76
CA SER A 30 1.47 -7.54 -20.72
C SER A 30 2.13 -6.40 -21.49
N ASP A 31 1.65 -6.21 -22.72
CA ASP A 31 2.14 -5.18 -23.64
C ASP A 31 1.54 -3.81 -23.30
N SER A 32 2.27 -2.73 -23.60
CA SER A 32 1.89 -1.35 -23.25
C SER A 32 0.70 -0.80 -24.04
N GLN A 33 0.28 -1.49 -25.10
CA GLN A 33 -0.86 -1.09 -25.95
C GLN A 33 -2.16 -1.02 -25.15
N GLY A 34 -2.79 0.16 -25.16
CA GLY A 34 -4.07 0.38 -24.49
C GLY A 34 -3.98 0.60 -22.98
N CYS A 35 -2.79 0.78 -22.41
CA CYS A 35 -2.65 1.07 -20.99
C CYS A 35 -3.22 2.46 -20.62
N PHE A 36 -4.21 2.48 -19.73
CA PHE A 36 -4.86 3.69 -19.23
C PHE A 36 -3.92 4.68 -18.53
N PHE A 37 -2.78 4.21 -18.02
CA PHE A 37 -1.86 4.99 -17.18
C PHE A 37 -0.64 5.52 -17.95
N CYS A 38 -0.47 5.12 -19.21
CA CYS A 38 0.61 5.62 -20.06
C CYS A 38 0.41 7.11 -20.43
N PRO A 39 1.51 7.86 -20.66
CA PRO A 39 1.44 9.21 -21.21
C PRO A 39 0.64 9.27 -22.52
N GLY A 40 -0.19 10.31 -22.67
CA GLY A 40 -1.11 10.48 -23.80
C GLY A 40 -2.51 9.89 -23.57
N ASN A 41 -2.65 8.98 -22.60
CA ASN A 41 -3.91 8.34 -22.26
C ASN A 41 -4.59 8.98 -21.03
N GLU A 42 -4.21 10.21 -20.65
CA GLU A 42 -4.75 10.90 -19.47
C GLU A 42 -6.28 11.06 -19.52
N HIS A 43 -6.83 11.16 -20.73
CA HIS A 43 -8.28 11.25 -20.97
C HIS A 43 -9.04 9.95 -20.66
N MET A 44 -8.34 8.82 -20.51
CA MET A 44 -8.92 7.52 -20.19
C MET A 44 -9.04 7.28 -18.67
N THR A 45 -8.43 8.15 -17.86
CA THR A 45 -8.54 8.14 -16.39
C THR A 45 -9.54 9.21 -15.92
N PRO A 46 -10.11 9.08 -14.71
CA PRO A 46 -10.85 10.18 -14.09
C PRO A 46 -10.01 11.47 -14.00
N PRO A 47 -10.64 12.65 -13.88
CA PRO A 47 -9.93 13.91 -13.74
C PRO A 47 -8.92 13.88 -12.60
N GLU A 48 -7.74 14.44 -12.85
CA GLU A 48 -6.67 14.43 -11.88
C GLU A 48 -6.98 15.31 -10.68
N ILE A 49 -6.54 14.82 -9.53
CA ILE A 49 -6.53 15.56 -8.27
C ILE A 49 -5.24 16.39 -8.19
N SER A 50 -4.12 15.80 -8.59
CA SER A 50 -2.81 16.45 -8.56
C SER A 50 -1.81 15.72 -9.45
N ARG A 51 -0.75 16.43 -9.88
CA ARG A 51 0.40 15.85 -10.59
C ARG A 51 1.71 16.52 -10.19
N ILE A 52 2.81 15.80 -10.36
CA ILE A 52 4.17 16.35 -10.39
C ILE A 52 4.64 16.28 -11.84
N SER A 53 5.17 17.38 -12.38
CA SER A 53 5.65 17.45 -13.76
C SER A 53 7.10 17.93 -13.83
N LYS A 54 7.84 17.44 -14.83
CA LYS A 54 9.21 17.86 -15.15
C LYS A 54 9.39 17.88 -16.67
N ASN A 55 9.99 18.96 -17.19
CA ASN A 55 10.28 19.12 -18.62
C ASN A 55 9.06 18.89 -19.54
N GLY A 56 7.88 19.35 -19.12
CA GLY A 56 6.63 19.21 -19.90
C GLY A 56 5.97 17.83 -19.85
N SER A 57 6.56 16.84 -19.18
CA SER A 57 5.94 15.53 -18.94
C SER A 57 5.61 15.34 -17.46
N TRP A 58 4.52 14.62 -17.17
CA TRP A 58 4.22 14.24 -15.79
C TRP A 58 5.21 13.17 -15.31
N GLN A 59 5.44 13.13 -14.01
CA GLN A 59 6.30 12.16 -13.32
C GLN A 59 5.47 11.28 -12.40
N VAL A 60 4.52 11.89 -11.70
CA VAL A 60 3.53 11.22 -10.86
C VAL A 60 2.18 11.88 -11.11
N ARG A 61 1.10 11.09 -11.20
CA ARG A 61 -0.28 11.59 -11.30
C ARG A 61 -1.13 10.95 -10.21
N VAL A 62 -2.11 11.69 -9.72
CA VAL A 62 -3.10 11.23 -8.76
C VAL A 62 -4.49 11.50 -9.33
N PHE A 63 -5.35 10.48 -9.32
CA PHE A 63 -6.73 10.60 -9.77
C PHE A 63 -7.62 9.63 -8.97
N PRO A 64 -8.94 9.87 -8.88
CA PRO A 64 -9.85 8.92 -8.26
C PRO A 64 -9.77 7.55 -8.94
N ASN A 65 -9.90 6.50 -8.14
CA ASN A 65 -10.12 5.17 -8.70
C ASN A 65 -11.49 5.14 -9.39
N LYS A 66 -11.54 4.67 -10.64
CA LYS A 66 -12.77 4.57 -11.42
C LYS A 66 -13.80 3.62 -10.79
N PHE A 67 -13.32 2.66 -10.00
CA PHE A 67 -14.11 1.66 -9.28
C PHE A 67 -13.78 1.74 -7.78
N PRO A 68 -14.25 2.77 -7.07
CA PRO A 68 -13.95 2.95 -5.66
C PRO A 68 -14.58 1.83 -4.82
N ILE A 69 -13.88 1.41 -3.76
CA ILE A 69 -14.39 0.41 -2.80
C ILE A 69 -15.23 1.09 -1.69
N VAL A 70 -15.16 2.42 -1.61
CA VAL A 70 -15.86 3.29 -0.67
C VAL A 70 -17.01 4.00 -1.37
N GLY A 71 -18.02 4.41 -0.60
CA GLY A 71 -19.30 4.93 -1.07
C GLY A 71 -20.47 4.02 -0.68
N GLY A 72 -21.55 4.09 -1.45
CA GLY A 72 -22.78 3.33 -1.22
C GLY A 72 -23.82 4.07 -0.37
N GLU A 73 -24.91 3.38 -0.08
CA GLU A 73 -26.02 3.88 0.74
C GLU A 73 -26.20 2.99 1.96
N ASP A 74 -26.62 3.59 3.08
CA ASP A 74 -26.99 2.84 4.28
C ASP A 74 -28.31 2.10 4.03
N PHE A 75 -28.35 0.79 4.35
CA PHE A 75 -29.60 0.04 4.34
C PHE A 75 -29.60 -1.10 5.35
N SER A 76 -30.80 -1.60 5.65
CA SER A 76 -31.00 -2.77 6.50
C SER A 76 -31.42 -3.94 5.61
N ASP A 77 -30.70 -5.05 5.71
CA ASP A 77 -31.05 -6.30 5.04
C ASP A 77 -31.34 -7.36 6.10
N ASN A 78 -32.62 -7.73 6.27
CA ASN A 78 -33.05 -8.78 7.20
C ASN A 78 -32.50 -8.65 8.64
N GLY A 79 -32.39 -7.41 9.14
CA GLY A 79 -31.87 -7.12 10.49
C GLY A 79 -30.33 -6.96 10.56
N TRP A 80 -29.62 -7.22 9.47
CA TRP A 80 -28.20 -6.89 9.32
C TRP A 80 -28.06 -5.44 8.86
N LYS A 81 -27.16 -4.70 9.51
CA LYS A 81 -26.86 -3.31 9.13
C LYS A 81 -25.82 -3.30 8.03
N VAL A 82 -26.15 -2.67 6.90
CA VAL A 82 -25.20 -2.28 5.87
C VAL A 82 -24.97 -0.78 5.99
N ALA A 83 -23.71 -0.40 6.20
CA ALA A 83 -23.32 0.99 6.29
C ALA A 83 -22.54 1.39 5.03
N SER A 84 -22.92 2.52 4.45
CA SER A 84 -22.11 3.25 3.50
C SER A 84 -20.75 3.56 4.12
N SER A 85 -19.71 3.51 3.29
CA SER A 85 -18.37 3.88 3.72
C SER A 85 -18.03 5.23 3.12
N HIS A 86 -18.24 6.32 3.88
CA HIS A 86 -17.66 7.60 3.49
C HIS A 86 -16.14 7.46 3.42
N GLY A 87 -15.56 7.86 2.28
CA GLY A 87 -14.14 7.64 2.04
C GLY A 87 -13.71 8.09 0.66
N TYR A 88 -12.42 7.93 0.39
CA TYR A 88 -11.80 8.21 -0.90
C TYR A 88 -10.99 6.99 -1.34
N HIS A 89 -11.07 6.64 -2.63
CA HIS A 89 -10.22 5.65 -3.24
C HIS A 89 -9.52 6.29 -4.43
N GLU A 90 -8.19 6.39 -4.36
CA GLU A 90 -7.36 7.10 -5.33
C GLU A 90 -6.26 6.19 -5.88
N VAL A 91 -5.82 6.49 -7.09
CA VAL A 91 -4.71 5.84 -7.75
C VAL A 91 -3.59 6.85 -7.94
N ILE A 92 -2.37 6.44 -7.64
CA ILE A 92 -1.13 7.17 -7.87
C ILE A 92 -0.32 6.42 -8.91
N THR A 93 -0.18 6.96 -10.12
CA THR A 93 0.73 6.41 -11.13
C THR A 93 2.13 6.96 -10.88
N GLU A 94 3.10 6.06 -10.66
CA GLU A 94 4.38 6.40 -10.04
C GLU A 94 5.47 6.80 -11.04
N THR A 95 5.24 6.54 -12.33
CA THR A 95 6.18 6.81 -13.42
C THR A 95 5.44 6.87 -14.76
N PRO A 96 5.87 7.70 -15.73
CA PRO A 96 5.38 7.66 -17.11
C PRO A 96 5.85 6.43 -17.89
N ASP A 97 6.91 5.77 -17.44
CA ASP A 97 7.47 4.59 -18.09
C ASP A 97 6.74 3.32 -17.64
N HIS A 98 5.97 2.74 -18.56
CA HIS A 98 5.18 1.52 -18.33
C HIS A 98 6.00 0.34 -17.79
N ASN A 99 7.24 0.21 -18.28
CA ASN A 99 8.07 -0.96 -18.03
C ASN A 99 8.87 -0.85 -16.73
N LYS A 100 8.91 0.35 -16.13
CA LYS A 100 9.57 0.55 -14.84
C LYS A 100 8.65 0.20 -13.69
N ARG A 101 9.17 -0.58 -12.76
CA ARG A 101 8.61 -0.75 -11.42
C ARG A 101 9.12 0.35 -10.49
N LEU A 102 8.43 0.57 -9.38
CA LEU A 102 8.86 1.51 -8.35
C LEU A 102 10.30 1.23 -7.86
N SER A 103 10.73 -0.03 -7.81
CA SER A 103 12.10 -0.40 -7.43
C SER A 103 13.17 -0.05 -8.48
N GLN A 104 12.77 0.31 -9.70
CA GLN A 104 13.67 0.59 -10.83
C GLN A 104 13.72 2.07 -11.20
N VAL A 105 12.92 2.92 -10.54
CA VAL A 105 12.98 4.37 -10.76
C VAL A 105 14.21 4.96 -10.08
N SER A 106 14.64 6.12 -10.55
CA SER A 106 15.72 6.88 -9.94
C SER A 106 15.32 7.37 -8.54
N LYS A 107 16.33 7.70 -7.71
CA LYS A 107 16.11 8.28 -6.38
C LYS A 107 15.19 9.51 -6.42
N GLN A 108 15.33 10.35 -7.45
CA GLN A 108 14.51 11.55 -7.59
C GLN A 108 13.04 11.22 -7.90
N GLU A 109 12.80 10.26 -8.79
CA GLU A 109 11.44 9.77 -9.10
C GLU A 109 10.79 9.13 -7.86
N MET A 110 11.56 8.34 -7.09
CA MET A 110 11.09 7.79 -5.81
C MET A 110 10.69 8.89 -4.83
N ILE A 111 11.47 9.96 -4.73
CA ILE A 111 11.16 11.12 -3.87
C ILE A 111 9.84 11.77 -4.31
N TYR A 112 9.58 11.93 -5.61
CA TYR A 112 8.31 12.46 -6.09
C TYR A 112 7.12 11.58 -5.66
N THR A 113 7.26 10.28 -5.75
CA THR A 113 6.24 9.32 -5.31
C THR A 113 5.99 9.42 -3.80
N LEU A 114 7.03 9.44 -2.97
CA LEU A 114 6.91 9.58 -1.51
C LEU A 114 6.33 10.93 -1.07
N ILE A 115 6.72 12.03 -1.74
CA ILE A 115 6.11 13.35 -1.54
C ILE A 115 4.62 13.29 -1.87
N THR A 116 4.25 12.63 -2.97
CA THR A 116 2.84 12.48 -3.35
C THR A 116 2.07 11.69 -2.29
N TYR A 117 2.64 10.62 -1.72
CA TYR A 117 1.99 9.89 -0.62
C TYR A 117 1.72 10.78 0.59
N ARG A 118 2.74 11.52 1.04
CA ARG A 118 2.61 12.50 2.14
C ARG A 118 1.51 13.52 1.84
N ASP A 119 1.52 14.10 0.64
CA ASP A 119 0.58 15.16 0.27
C ASP A 119 -0.85 14.65 0.17
N ARG A 120 -1.06 13.41 -0.31
CA ARG A 120 -2.38 12.77 -0.32
C ARG A 120 -2.87 12.46 1.10
N ILE A 121 -2.03 11.89 1.96
CA ILE A 121 -2.39 11.64 3.37
C ILE A 121 -2.80 12.96 4.03
N ASN A 122 -1.97 14.00 3.97
CA ASN A 122 -2.24 15.31 4.56
C ASN A 122 -3.49 15.99 3.99
N ALA A 123 -3.83 15.76 2.72
CA ALA A 123 -5.03 16.30 2.11
C ALA A 123 -6.30 15.59 2.61
N LEU A 124 -6.24 14.26 2.72
CA LEU A 124 -7.36 13.42 3.14
C LEU A 124 -7.66 13.51 4.64
N GLU A 125 -6.62 13.70 5.47
CA GLU A 125 -6.77 13.90 6.92
C GLU A 125 -7.49 15.20 7.30
N LYS A 126 -7.62 16.16 6.37
CA LYS A 126 -8.40 17.39 6.58
C LYS A 126 -9.91 17.15 6.62
N ASP A 127 -10.38 16.03 6.08
CA ASP A 127 -11.78 15.61 6.22
C ASP A 127 -11.95 14.89 7.57
N ASN A 128 -12.61 15.56 8.52
CA ASN A 128 -12.83 15.04 9.88
C ASN A 128 -13.68 13.77 9.94
N ARG A 129 -14.28 13.34 8.83
CA ARG A 129 -15.01 12.07 8.72
C ARG A 129 -14.09 10.90 8.40
N ILE A 130 -12.83 11.14 8.02
CA ILE A 130 -11.84 10.12 7.72
C ILE A 130 -11.13 9.72 9.01
N GLY A 131 -11.19 8.43 9.35
CA GLY A 131 -10.52 7.86 10.52
C GLY A 131 -9.18 7.21 10.19
N TYR A 132 -8.98 6.76 8.95
CA TYR A 132 -7.76 6.06 8.54
C TYR A 132 -7.47 6.21 7.05
N VAL A 133 -6.19 6.43 6.72
CA VAL A 133 -5.67 6.46 5.34
C VAL A 133 -4.66 5.34 5.17
N SER A 134 -4.89 4.47 4.19
CA SER A 134 -4.00 3.39 3.80
C SER A 134 -3.36 3.70 2.46
N VAL A 135 -2.03 3.66 2.39
CA VAL A 135 -1.29 3.70 1.13
C VAL A 135 -0.71 2.31 0.89
N PHE A 136 -1.09 1.69 -0.23
CA PHE A 136 -0.69 0.31 -0.51
C PHE A 136 -0.45 0.06 -2.00
N LYS A 137 0.44 -0.89 -2.29
CA LYS A 137 0.82 -1.28 -3.64
C LYS A 137 0.63 -2.78 -3.82
N ASN A 138 -0.11 -3.14 -4.87
CA ASN A 138 -0.14 -4.50 -5.38
C ASN A 138 0.74 -4.55 -6.62
N GLN A 139 1.76 -5.41 -6.64
CA GLN A 139 2.66 -5.54 -7.78
C GLN A 139 2.69 -6.98 -8.28
N GLY A 140 2.38 -7.15 -9.56
CA GLY A 140 2.28 -8.45 -10.21
C GLY A 140 0.88 -9.05 -10.08
N ARG A 141 0.50 -9.86 -11.07
CA ARG A 141 -0.83 -10.47 -11.17
C ARG A 141 -1.16 -11.36 -9.96
N GLU A 142 -0.18 -12.08 -9.44
CA GLU A 142 -0.34 -12.93 -8.24
C GLU A 142 -0.62 -12.13 -6.97
N ALA A 143 -0.18 -10.86 -6.91
CA ALA A 143 -0.50 -9.93 -5.82
C ALA A 143 -1.85 -9.21 -6.02
N GLY A 144 -2.64 -9.60 -7.04
CA GLY A 144 -3.93 -8.99 -7.36
C GLY A 144 -3.83 -7.67 -8.12
N ALA A 145 -2.69 -7.36 -8.74
CA ALA A 145 -2.60 -6.22 -9.64
C ALA A 145 -3.41 -6.49 -10.92
N SER A 146 -4.39 -5.63 -11.21
CA SER A 146 -5.20 -5.69 -12.43
C SER A 146 -4.55 -5.00 -13.62
N LEU A 147 -3.57 -4.14 -13.37
CA LEU A 147 -2.83 -3.37 -14.38
C LEU A 147 -1.34 -3.49 -14.09
N ASP A 148 -0.56 -3.70 -15.15
CA ASP A 148 0.90 -3.86 -15.03
C ASP A 148 1.62 -2.53 -14.80
N HIS A 149 1.08 -1.40 -15.27
CA HIS A 149 1.72 -0.10 -15.11
C HIS A 149 1.93 0.22 -13.62
N SER A 150 3.11 0.67 -13.23
CA SER A 150 3.45 0.88 -11.82
C SER A 150 2.58 1.95 -11.17
N HIS A 151 1.75 1.51 -10.23
CA HIS A 151 0.85 2.37 -9.47
C HIS A 151 0.75 1.93 -8.01
N THR A 152 0.33 2.88 -7.17
CA THR A 152 -0.04 2.70 -5.76
C THR A 152 -1.46 3.18 -5.58
N GLN A 153 -2.17 2.65 -4.59
CA GLN A 153 -3.52 3.06 -4.25
C GLN A 153 -3.52 3.74 -2.88
N VAL A 154 -4.41 4.73 -2.74
CA VAL A 154 -4.70 5.39 -1.47
C VAL A 154 -6.16 5.15 -1.14
N LEU A 155 -6.42 4.55 0.01
CA LEU A 155 -7.76 4.28 0.52
C LEU A 155 -7.95 5.01 1.84
N ALA A 156 -8.80 6.02 1.84
CA ALA A 156 -9.25 6.72 3.03
C ALA A 156 -10.65 6.21 3.43
N VAL A 157 -10.81 5.83 4.69
CA VAL A 157 -12.05 5.28 5.24
C VAL A 157 -12.42 5.97 6.54
N SER A 158 -13.71 6.03 6.82
CA SER A 158 -14.24 6.66 8.03
C SER A 158 -13.87 5.93 9.32
N GLN A 159 -13.70 4.61 9.26
CA GLN A 159 -13.40 3.80 10.43
C GLN A 159 -11.96 3.30 10.40
N VAL A 160 -11.27 3.41 11.54
CA VAL A 160 -9.98 2.74 11.75
C VAL A 160 -10.20 1.22 11.67
N PRO A 161 -9.42 0.46 10.88
CA PRO A 161 -9.55 -1.00 10.87
C PRO A 161 -9.23 -1.60 12.24
N ALA A 162 -9.93 -2.68 12.64
CA ALA A 162 -9.75 -3.28 13.97
C ALA A 162 -8.30 -3.70 14.25
N CYS A 163 -7.60 -4.25 13.25
CA CYS A 163 -6.19 -4.63 13.38
C CYS A 163 -5.23 -3.43 13.52
N ILE A 164 -5.66 -2.23 13.11
CA ILE A 164 -4.91 -0.99 13.32
C ILE A 164 -5.21 -0.44 14.71
N ARG A 165 -6.46 -0.46 15.17
CA ARG A 165 -6.81 -0.11 16.56
C ARG A 165 -6.02 -0.92 17.57
N GLU A 166 -5.98 -2.25 17.40
CA GLU A 166 -5.18 -3.13 18.25
C GLU A 166 -3.72 -2.64 18.34
N LYS A 167 -3.09 -2.33 17.20
CA LYS A 167 -1.72 -1.80 17.17
C LYS A 167 -1.57 -0.44 17.86
N MET A 168 -2.55 0.45 17.70
CA MET A 168 -2.57 1.75 18.37
C MET A 168 -2.66 1.60 19.88
N ASP A 169 -3.51 0.70 20.37
CA ASP A 169 -3.70 0.46 21.80
C ASP A 169 -2.36 0.03 22.46
N TYR A 170 -1.64 -0.91 21.84
CA TYR A 170 -0.30 -1.29 22.31
C TYR A 170 0.73 -0.15 22.21
N SER A 171 0.64 0.68 21.17
CA SER A 171 1.56 1.81 21.01
C SER A 171 1.29 2.95 22.00
N HIS A 172 0.07 3.06 22.54
CA HIS A 172 -0.32 4.09 23.51
C HIS A 172 -0.23 3.64 24.98
N ALA A 173 -0.06 2.34 25.24
CA ALA A 173 0.00 1.78 26.59
C ALA A 173 1.30 2.08 27.38
N GLY A 174 2.23 2.87 26.81
CA GLY A 174 3.50 3.23 27.45
C GLY A 174 4.57 3.63 26.46
N ASN A 175 5.73 2.98 26.54
CA ASN A 175 6.82 3.18 25.58
C ASN A 175 6.42 2.71 24.18
N CYS A 176 6.91 3.39 23.13
CA CYS A 176 6.64 3.00 21.75
C CYS A 176 7.14 1.58 21.48
N ILE A 177 6.21 0.63 21.35
CA ILE A 177 6.53 -0.78 21.11
C ILE A 177 7.33 -0.97 19.81
N TYR A 178 7.08 -0.16 18.79
CA TYR A 178 7.82 -0.20 17.53
C TYR A 178 9.27 0.24 17.68
N CYS A 179 9.56 1.21 18.56
CA CYS A 179 10.95 1.58 18.86
C CYS A 179 11.70 0.42 19.50
N ILE A 180 11.05 -0.30 20.43
CA ILE A 180 11.64 -1.49 21.07
C ILE A 180 11.93 -2.57 20.01
N ILE A 181 10.95 -2.87 19.14
CA ILE A 181 11.12 -3.86 18.07
C ILE A 181 12.28 -3.48 17.14
N VAL A 182 12.38 -2.21 16.73
CA VAL A 182 13.47 -1.74 15.86
C VAL A 182 14.83 -1.90 16.53
N GLU A 183 14.95 -1.53 17.81
CA GLU A 183 16.19 -1.64 18.58
C GLU A 183 16.64 -3.10 18.76
N GLU A 184 15.70 -4.04 18.94
CA GLU A 184 16.00 -5.47 19.03
C GLU A 184 16.36 -6.09 17.67
N GLU A 185 15.59 -5.76 16.63
CA GLU A 185 15.72 -6.40 15.32
C GLU A 185 16.93 -5.91 14.53
N LYS A 186 17.36 -4.65 14.72
CA LYS A 186 18.52 -4.09 14.00
C LYS A 186 19.82 -4.84 14.27
N THR A 187 19.99 -5.42 15.46
CA THR A 187 21.17 -6.23 15.81
C THR A 187 20.92 -7.73 15.70
N SER A 188 19.75 -8.13 15.22
CA SER A 188 19.38 -9.55 15.14
C SER A 188 19.87 -10.20 13.84
N PRO A 189 19.93 -11.53 13.76
CA PRO A 189 20.18 -12.25 12.50
C PRO A 189 19.12 -12.04 11.41
N ARG A 190 18.02 -11.33 11.70
CA ARG A 190 16.95 -11.03 10.75
C ARG A 190 17.05 -9.62 10.16
N ALA A 191 18.03 -8.82 10.57
CA ALA A 191 18.32 -7.55 9.94
C ALA A 191 18.68 -7.76 8.46
N VAL A 192 18.14 -6.93 7.58
CA VAL A 192 18.34 -7.00 6.12
C VAL A 192 19.07 -5.76 5.62
N PHE A 193 18.66 -4.58 6.08
CA PHE A 193 19.23 -3.32 5.62
C PHE A 193 19.07 -2.24 6.69
N GLU A 194 20.04 -1.34 6.79
CA GLU A 194 20.02 -0.21 7.72
C GLU A 194 20.57 1.04 7.05
N THR A 195 19.95 2.17 7.37
CA THR A 195 20.42 3.52 7.05
C THR A 195 20.35 4.38 8.31
N GLN A 196 20.82 5.62 8.25
CA GLN A 196 20.70 6.56 9.37
C GLN A 196 19.25 6.82 9.83
N ALA A 197 18.23 6.54 8.99
CA ALA A 197 16.83 6.87 9.27
C ALA A 197 15.87 5.67 9.19
N PHE A 198 16.32 4.52 8.71
CA PHE A 198 15.44 3.36 8.46
C PHE A 198 16.17 2.05 8.73
N VAL A 199 15.44 1.09 9.29
CA VAL A 199 15.85 -0.31 9.43
C VAL A 199 14.83 -1.19 8.70
N ALA A 200 15.32 -2.15 7.92
CA ALA A 200 14.53 -3.21 7.31
C ALA A 200 15.00 -4.56 7.84
N PHE A 201 14.06 -5.40 8.25
CA PHE A 201 14.31 -6.71 8.85
C PHE A 201 13.17 -7.68 8.52
N CYS A 202 13.45 -8.97 8.59
CA CYS A 202 12.42 -10.01 8.55
C CYS A 202 11.77 -10.14 9.95
N PRO A 203 10.45 -9.95 10.12
CA PRO A 203 9.82 -10.05 11.44
C PRO A 203 10.07 -11.41 12.11
N PHE A 204 10.15 -11.43 13.45
CA PHE A 204 10.32 -12.67 14.23
C PHE A 204 9.23 -13.68 13.92
N ALA A 205 7.97 -13.23 13.88
CA ALA A 205 6.80 -14.02 13.46
C ALA A 205 6.24 -13.48 12.12
N PRO A 206 6.88 -13.80 10.98
CA PRO A 206 6.42 -13.33 9.67
C PRO A 206 5.10 -14.03 9.30
N ARG A 207 4.32 -13.48 8.37
CA ARG A 207 3.09 -14.14 7.86
C ARG A 207 3.22 -14.63 6.42
N PHE A 208 4.21 -14.11 5.70
CA PHE A 208 4.50 -14.38 4.30
C PHE A 208 6.00 -14.63 4.19
#